data_AF-A0A377TSE9-F1
#
_entry.id   AF-A0A377TSE9-F1
#
_cell.length_a   1.000
_cell.length_b   1.000
_cell.length_c   1.000
_cell.angle_alpha   90.00
_cell.angle_beta   90.00
_cell.angle_gamma   90.00
#
_symmetry.space_group_name_H-M   'P 1'
#
loop_
_entity.id
_entity.type
_entity.pdbx_description
1 polymer ?
#
loop_
_entity_poly.entity_id
_entity_poly.type
_entity_poly.pdbx_seq_one_letter_code
_entity_poly.pdbx_strand_id
1 'polypeptide(L)'
;MKGILWAGEMVGRVIYRLIQLGQSISDWWNSLDKQSQELIELIGALTAAWWMLNRAMLASPITWVLGLAAAIALLWEDYQTWKEGGKSLIDWGKWKPEVDAALKMVGDLKQTVLDLGKALAKLLNIDP
;
A
#
# COMPACT_ATOMS: atom_id res chain seq x y z
N MET A 1 -38.33 15.03 27.37
CA MET A 1 -38.55 13.83 26.53
C MET A 1 -38.71 14.12 25.03
N LYS A 2 -38.29 15.29 24.49
CA LYS A 2 -38.40 15.60 23.04
C LYS A 2 -37.16 15.22 22.19
N GLY A 3 -35.98 15.08 22.81
CA GLY A 3 -34.74 14.77 22.09
C GLY A 3 -34.62 13.32 21.61
N ILE A 4 -35.18 12.36 22.35
CA ILE A 4 -35.13 10.93 21.99
C ILE A 4 -36.04 10.61 20.80
N LEU A 5 -37.20 11.27 20.71
CA LEU A 5 -38.14 11.13 19.59
C LEU A 5 -37.54 11.68 18.28
N TRP A 6 -36.88 12.84 18.34
CA TRP A 6 -36.20 13.43 17.18
C TRP A 6 -35.02 12.60 16.68
N ALA A 7 -34.24 12.00 17.59
CA ALA A 7 -33.13 11.11 17.23
C ALA A 7 -33.64 9.85 16.48
N GLY A 8 -34.75 9.26 16.94
CA GLY A 8 -35.39 8.12 16.28
C GLY A 8 -35.88 8.44 14.86
N GLU A 9 -36.51 9.60 14.66
CA GLU A 9 -36.96 10.04 13.34
C GLU A 9 -35.81 10.33 12.37
N MET A 10 -34.70 10.91 12.84
CA MET A 10 -33.53 11.15 12.00
C MET A 10 -32.87 9.86 11.54
N VAL A 11 -32.68 8.90 12.45
CA VAL A 11 -32.12 7.58 12.11
C VAL A 11 -33.04 6.85 11.13
N GLY A 12 -34.36 6.89 11.36
CA GLY A 12 -35.34 6.31 10.43
C GLY A 12 -35.28 6.92 9.03
N ARG A 13 -35.15 8.26 8.92
CA ARG A 13 -35.02 8.94 7.61
C ARG A 13 -33.72 8.61 6.90
N VAL A 14 -32.60 8.48 7.62
CA VAL A 14 -31.31 8.09 7.03
C VAL A 14 -31.39 6.66 6.50
N ILE A 15 -31.93 5.72 7.29
CA ILE A 15 -32.12 4.33 6.88
C ILE A 15 -33.04 4.26 5.65
N TYR A 16 -34.17 4.98 5.65
CA TYR A 16 -35.09 5.02 4.51
C TYR A 16 -34.42 5.56 3.24
N ARG A 17 -33.62 6.62 3.35
CA ARG A 17 -32.86 7.16 2.21
C ARG A 17 -31.83 6.17 1.70
N LEU A 18 -31.14 5.43 2.56
CA LEU A 18 -30.19 4.40 2.14
C LEU A 18 -30.87 3.26 1.39
N ILE A 19 -32.06 2.82 1.84
CA ILE A 19 -32.88 1.83 1.15
C ILE A 19 -33.35 2.37 -0.21
N GLN A 20 -33.85 3.60 -0.25
CA GLN A 20 -34.32 4.25 -1.47
C GLN A 20 -33.18 4.45 -2.47
N LEU A 21 -31.99 4.78 -2.01
CA LEU A 21 -30.79 4.88 -2.86
C LEU A 21 -30.50 3.52 -3.52
N GLY A 22 -30.54 2.43 -2.75
CA GLY A 22 -30.38 1.07 -3.29
C GLY A 22 -31.41 0.74 -4.38
N GLN A 23 -32.68 1.08 -4.16
CA GLN A 23 -33.74 0.89 -5.17
C GLN A 23 -33.51 1.75 -6.41
N SER A 24 -33.19 3.04 -6.24
CA SER A 24 -32.94 3.95 -7.37
C SER A 24 -31.76 3.54 -8.24
N ILE A 25 -30.71 2.96 -7.62
CA ILE A 25 -29.55 2.42 -8.33
C ILE A 25 -29.96 1.16 -9.11
N SER A 26 -30.77 0.30 -8.50
CA SER A 26 -31.31 -0.89 -9.17
C SER A 26 -32.21 -0.51 -10.36
N ASP A 27 -33.06 0.49 -10.19
CA ASP A 27 -33.98 0.96 -11.24
C ASP A 27 -33.20 1.59 -12.41
N TRP A 28 -32.18 2.39 -12.11
CA TRP A 28 -31.27 2.92 -13.12
C TRP A 28 -30.55 1.81 -13.88
N TRP A 29 -30.00 0.82 -13.18
CA TRP A 29 -29.31 -0.31 -13.80
C TRP A 29 -30.24 -1.06 -14.77
N ASN A 30 -31.47 -1.34 -14.33
CA ASN A 30 -32.48 -2.02 -15.13
C ASN A 30 -32.96 -1.20 -16.34
N SER A 31 -32.80 0.14 -16.30
CA SER A 31 -33.15 1.02 -17.43
C SER A 31 -32.11 1.00 -18.56
N LEU A 32 -30.90 0.49 -18.32
CA LEU A 32 -29.85 0.36 -19.32
C LEU A 32 -30.14 -0.81 -20.27
N ASP A 33 -29.75 -0.66 -21.54
CA ASP A 33 -29.80 -1.77 -22.49
C ASP A 33 -28.73 -2.82 -22.17
N LYS A 34 -28.90 -4.03 -22.72
CA LYS A 34 -28.02 -5.16 -22.40
C LYS A 34 -26.55 -4.89 -22.74
N GLN A 35 -26.26 -4.19 -23.83
CA GLN A 35 -24.89 -3.90 -24.22
C GLN A 35 -24.23 -2.94 -23.22
N SER A 36 -24.94 -1.90 -22.76
CA SER A 36 -24.43 -1.00 -21.73
C SER A 36 -24.20 -1.72 -20.39
N GLN A 37 -25.09 -2.63 -20.00
CA GLN A 37 -24.92 -3.46 -18.80
C GLN A 37 -23.67 -4.34 -18.92
N GLU A 38 -23.49 -5.06 -20.03
CA GLU A 38 -22.31 -5.92 -20.26
C GLU A 38 -20.99 -5.14 -20.22
N LEU A 39 -20.96 -3.92 -20.79
CA LEU A 39 -19.77 -3.07 -20.75
C LEU A 39 -19.45 -2.60 -19.32
N ILE A 40 -20.47 -2.22 -18.55
CA ILE A 40 -20.25 -1.81 -17.16
C ILE A 40 -19.85 -3.00 -16.29
N GLU A 41 -20.42 -4.18 -16.51
CA GLU A 41 -20.02 -5.43 -15.85
C GLU A 41 -18.56 -5.77 -16.16
N LEU A 42 -18.14 -5.67 -17.42
CA LEU A 42 -16.76 -5.92 -17.83
C LEU A 42 -15.79 -4.92 -17.19
N ILE A 43 -16.11 -3.62 -17.22
CA ILE A 43 -15.28 -2.57 -16.61
C ILE A 43 -15.24 -2.76 -15.08
N GLY A 44 -16.36 -3.11 -14.46
CA GLY A 44 -16.46 -3.41 -13.03
C GLY A 44 -15.61 -4.63 -12.65
N ALA A 45 -15.68 -5.70 -13.44
CA ALA A 45 -14.88 -6.90 -13.25
C ALA A 45 -13.39 -6.62 -13.42
N LEU A 46 -12.98 -5.88 -14.45
CA LEU A 46 -11.60 -5.45 -14.65
C LEU A 46 -11.11 -4.55 -13.51
N THR A 47 -11.94 -3.63 -13.02
CA THR A 47 -11.61 -2.75 -11.90
C THR A 47 -11.44 -3.55 -10.61
N ALA A 48 -12.33 -4.50 -10.34
CA ALA A 48 -12.24 -5.40 -9.20
C ALA A 48 -10.99 -6.29 -9.28
N ALA A 49 -10.70 -6.84 -10.46
CA ALA A 49 -9.50 -7.63 -10.72
C ALA A 49 -8.23 -6.80 -10.51
N TRP A 50 -8.18 -5.58 -11.04
CA TRP A 50 -7.07 -4.64 -10.84
C TRP A 50 -6.86 -4.30 -9.37
N TRP A 51 -7.94 -4.03 -8.63
CA TRP A 51 -7.88 -3.76 -7.20
C TRP A 51 -7.37 -4.96 -6.41
N MET A 52 -7.82 -6.17 -6.76
CA MET A 52 -7.35 -7.42 -6.17
C MET A 52 -5.85 -7.65 -6.45
N LEU A 53 -5.42 -7.42 -7.70
CA LEU A 53 -4.03 -7.53 -8.12
C LEU A 53 -3.14 -6.54 -7.37
N ASN A 54 -3.54 -5.28 -7.23
CA ASN A 54 -2.79 -4.30 -6.46
C ASN A 54 -2.60 -4.74 -5.00
N ARG A 55 -3.65 -5.31 -4.37
CA ARG A 55 -3.52 -5.86 -3.02
C ARG A 55 -2.62 -7.09 -2.96
N ALA A 56 -2.72 -7.99 -3.94
CA ALA A 56 -1.88 -9.17 -4.03
C ALA A 56 -0.40 -8.80 -4.24
N MET A 57 -0.13 -7.80 -5.07
CA MET A 57 1.21 -7.23 -5.25
C MET A 57 1.70 -6.60 -3.94
N LEU A 58 0.90 -5.74 -3.28
CA LEU A 58 1.30 -5.17 -1.98
C LEU A 58 1.42 -6.21 -0.86
N ALA A 59 0.80 -7.39 -0.98
CA ALA A 59 1.02 -8.50 -0.06
C ALA A 59 2.25 -9.35 -0.44
N SER A 60 2.76 -9.22 -1.67
CA SER A 60 3.91 -9.97 -2.18
C SER A 60 5.22 -9.36 -1.69
N PRO A 61 6.08 -10.15 -1.01
CA PRO A 61 7.42 -9.69 -0.62
C PRO A 61 8.25 -9.18 -1.80
N ILE A 62 8.07 -9.76 -2.99
CA ILE A 62 8.82 -9.39 -4.21
C ILE A 62 8.49 -7.95 -4.65
N THR A 63 7.22 -7.55 -4.56
CA THR A 63 6.81 -6.18 -4.92
C THR A 63 7.51 -5.15 -4.04
N TRP A 64 7.64 -5.40 -2.73
CA TRP A 64 8.36 -4.51 -1.83
C TRP A 64 9.86 -4.49 -2.12
N VAL A 65 10.47 -5.63 -2.47
CA VAL A 65 11.88 -5.67 -2.88
C VAL A 65 12.10 -4.82 -4.14
N LEU A 66 11.25 -4.96 -5.15
CA LEU A 66 11.34 -4.16 -6.38
C LEU A 66 11.08 -2.67 -6.11
N GLY A 67 10.09 -2.35 -5.26
CA GLY A 67 9.80 -0.98 -4.86
C GLY A 67 10.97 -0.33 -4.11
N LEU A 68 11.61 -1.06 -3.19
CA LEU A 68 12.81 -0.60 -2.49
C LEU A 68 13.98 -0.39 -3.46
N ALA A 69 14.19 -1.32 -4.40
CA ALA A 69 15.24 -1.18 -5.41
C ALA A 69 15.03 0.08 -6.27
N ALA A 70 13.79 0.34 -6.71
CA ALA A 70 13.44 1.54 -7.46
C ALA A 70 13.64 2.82 -6.62
N ALA A 71 13.22 2.81 -5.36
CA ALA A 71 13.44 3.94 -4.45
C ALA A 71 14.94 4.24 -4.24
N ILE A 72 15.77 3.21 -4.07
CA ILE A 72 17.23 3.35 -3.96
C ILE A 72 17.82 3.93 -5.25
N ALA A 73 17.35 3.50 -6.42
CA ALA A 73 17.80 4.05 -7.71
C ALA A 73 17.49 5.55 -7.84
N LEU A 74 16.29 5.98 -7.43
CA LEU A 74 15.91 7.39 -7.41
C LEU A 74 16.76 8.20 -6.42
N LEU A 75 17.02 7.67 -5.22
CA LEU A 75 17.90 8.32 -4.24
C LEU A 75 19.34 8.42 -4.76
N TRP A 76 19.83 7.41 -5.48
CA TRP A 76 21.15 7.43 -6.09
C TRP A 76 21.26 8.53 -7.16
N GLU A 77 20.26 8.66 -8.03
CA GLU A 77 20.19 9.71 -9.05
C GLU A 77 20.18 11.12 -8.42
N ASP A 78 19.37 11.31 -7.39
CA ASP A 78 19.31 12.59 -6.66
C ASP A 78 20.64 12.92 -5.96
N TYR A 79 21.32 11.91 -5.39
CA TYR A 79 22.65 12.07 -4.79
C TYR A 79 23.72 12.47 -5.82
N GLN A 80 23.72 11.88 -7.03
CA GLN A 80 24.64 12.32 -8.08
C GLN A 80 24.34 13.77 -8.48
N THR A 81 23.07 14.12 -8.67
CA THR A 81 22.65 15.50 -8.99
C THR A 81 23.16 16.49 -7.94
N TRP A 82 23.08 16.15 -6.65
CA TRP A 82 23.63 16.96 -5.57
C TRP A 82 25.15 17.13 -5.67
N LYS A 83 25.89 16.04 -5.88
CA LYS A 83 27.36 16.08 -6.02
C LYS A 83 27.83 16.90 -7.20
N GLU A 84 27.06 16.92 -8.28
CA GLU A 84 27.33 17.71 -9.49
C GLU A 84 27.00 19.21 -9.29
N GLY A 85 26.50 19.60 -8.12
CA GLY A 85 26.06 20.98 -7.84
C GLY A 85 24.73 21.34 -8.51
N GLY A 86 24.00 20.33 -9.00
CA GLY A 86 22.68 20.48 -9.59
C GLY A 86 21.58 20.66 -8.55
N LYS A 87 20.35 20.83 -9.02
CA LYS A 87 19.17 20.99 -8.16
C LYS A 87 18.68 19.63 -7.65
N SER A 88 19.31 19.15 -6.59
CA SER A 88 18.83 17.98 -5.84
C SER A 88 17.63 18.33 -4.95
N LEU A 89 16.74 17.37 -4.76
CA LEU A 89 15.58 17.45 -3.87
C LEU A 89 15.98 17.24 -2.40
N ILE A 90 17.10 16.55 -2.14
CA ILE A 90 17.57 16.20 -0.80
C ILE A 90 18.85 16.97 -0.49
N ASP A 91 18.89 17.62 0.67
CA ASP A 91 20.11 18.26 1.16
C ASP A 91 21.05 17.23 1.80
N TRP A 92 21.73 16.43 0.97
CA TRP A 92 22.58 15.32 1.41
C TRP A 92 23.68 15.72 2.40
N GLY A 93 24.10 16.98 2.42
CA GLY A 93 25.03 17.51 3.41
C GLY A 93 24.47 17.43 4.84
N LYS A 94 23.16 17.62 5.02
CA LYS A 94 22.48 17.52 6.33
C LYS A 94 22.20 16.08 6.75
N TRP A 95 21.97 15.18 5.79
CA TRP A 95 21.50 13.82 6.02
C TRP A 95 22.61 12.80 6.29
N LYS A 96 23.87 13.23 6.23
CA LYS A 96 25.03 12.35 6.43
C LYS A 96 24.95 11.56 7.76
N PRO A 97 24.64 12.17 8.92
CA PRO A 97 24.52 11.44 10.19
C PRO A 97 23.44 10.35 10.14
N GLU A 98 22.29 10.64 9.53
CA GLU A 98 21.16 9.72 9.41
C GLU A 98 21.48 8.56 8.47
N VAL A 99 22.16 8.82 7.35
CA VAL A 99 22.62 7.78 6.42
C VAL A 99 23.66 6.86 7.09
N ASP A 100 24.63 7.45 7.79
CA ASP A 100 25.65 6.68 8.52
C ASP A 100 25.01 5.81 9.62
N ALA A 101 24.00 6.34 10.33
CA ALA A 101 23.23 5.58 11.32
C ALA A 101 22.43 4.43 10.67
N ALA A 102 21.78 4.67 9.54
CA ALA A 102 21.04 3.65 8.79
C ALA A 102 21.96 2.51 8.33
N LEU A 103 23.13 2.84 7.77
CA LEU A 103 24.14 1.86 7.35
C LEU A 103 24.64 1.02 8.52
N LYS A 104 24.87 1.65 9.68
CA LYS A 104 25.26 0.93 10.90
C LYS A 104 24.18 -0.07 11.33
N MET A 105 22.91 0.34 11.38
CA MET A 105 21.81 -0.56 11.77
C MET A 105 21.68 -1.76 10.82
N VAL A 106 21.85 -1.56 9.51
CA VAL A 106 21.84 -2.65 8.53
C VAL A 106 23.02 -3.61 8.76
N GLY A 107 24.22 -3.07 9.04
CA GLY A 107 25.39 -3.87 9.39
C GLY A 107 25.17 -4.73 10.65
N ASP A 108 24.64 -4.11 11.71
CA ASP A 108 24.36 -4.78 12.99
C ASP A 108 23.28 -5.88 12.83
N LEU A 109 22.25 -5.62 12.00
CA LEU A 109 21.23 -6.63 11.64
C LEU A 109 21.84 -7.80 10.88
N LYS A 110 22.67 -7.54 9.87
CA LYS A 110 23.37 -8.59 9.10
C LYS A 110 24.18 -9.49 10.03
N GLN A 111 24.92 -8.90 10.97
CA GLN A 111 25.74 -9.64 11.92
C GLN A 111 24.87 -10.54 12.82
N THR A 112 23.76 -10.00 13.33
CA THR A 112 22.81 -10.75 14.15
C THR A 112 22.26 -11.98 13.42
N VAL A 113 21.87 -11.84 12.14
CA VAL A 113 21.37 -12.96 11.32
C VAL A 113 22.45 -14.04 11.12
N LEU A 114 23.68 -13.63 10.83
CA LEU A 114 24.80 -14.57 10.66
C LEU A 114 25.09 -15.35 11.95
N ASP A 115 25.08 -14.68 13.10
CA ASP A 115 25.37 -15.32 14.38
C ASP A 115 24.24 -16.25 14.83
N LEU A 116 22.98 -15.91 14.55
CA LEU A 116 21.86 -16.83 14.70
C LEU A 116 22.01 -18.07 13.81
N GLY A 117 22.39 -17.88 12.53
CA GLY A 117 22.66 -19.00 11.62
C GLY A 117 23.74 -19.94 12.15
N LYS A 118 24.86 -19.41 12.66
CA LYS A 118 25.92 -20.20 13.29
C LYS A 118 25.43 -20.93 14.54
N ALA A 119 24.68 -20.26 15.41
CA ALA A 119 24.14 -20.86 16.63
C ALA A 119 23.20 -22.04 16.32
N LEU A 120 22.35 -21.88 15.30
CA LEU A 120 21.45 -22.94 14.82
C LEU A 120 22.22 -24.11 14.19
N ALA A 121 23.22 -23.83 13.34
CA ALA A 121 24.07 -24.89 12.75
C ALA A 121 24.76 -25.72 13.84
N LYS A 122 25.29 -25.05 14.88
CA LYS A 122 25.88 -25.71 16.05
C LYS A 122 24.87 -26.56 16.83
N LEU A 123 23.64 -26.08 17.02
CA LEU A 123 22.57 -26.83 17.70
C LEU A 123 22.12 -28.06 16.92
N LEU A 124 22.13 -27.99 15.59
CA LEU A 124 21.74 -29.09 14.71
C LEU A 124 22.89 -30.04 14.36
N ASN A 125 24.07 -29.82 14.91
CA ASN A 125 25.30 -30.55 14.60
C ASN A 125 25.59 -30.62 13.08
N ILE A 126 25.24 -29.55 12.37
CA ILE A 126 25.59 -29.35 10.97
C ILE A 126 26.89 -28.56 11.01
N ASP A 127 28.02 -29.27 10.97
CA ASP A 127 29.32 -28.63 10.80
C ASP A 127 29.38 -27.97 9.41
N PRO A 128 29.86 -26.71 9.30
CA PRO A 128 30.02 -26.02 8.02
C PRO A 128 31.15 -26.59 7.16
#